data_AF-A0A812UR71-F1
#
_entry.id   AF-A0A812UR71-F1
#
_cell.length_a   1.000
_cell.length_b   1.000
_cell.length_c   1.000
_cell.angle_alpha   90.00
_cell.angle_beta   90.00
_cell.angle_gamma   90.00
#
_symmetry.space_group_name_H-M   'P 1'
#
loop_
_entity.id
_entity.type
_entity.pdbx_description
1 polymer ?
#
loop_
_entity_poly.entity_id
_entity_poly.type
_entity_poly.pdbx_seq_one_letter_code
_entity_poly.pdbx_strand_id
1 'polypeptide(L)'
;DSAINAGSTLVAHLLLDRGAGSSQPQDALLVAAGSRGLDSLAPRLIQECSADVDGAIDLGVENEDAQVVMQLLQLPGAKQRKWVKQWLLRRAAINGDLPLLEGALALPGLDVNDGAESSVGPALLLAAEGGHAAVCQRLLQARADLSMAARTGLRGRWTAADVAALRASRPEFQEVLHVLGQFGNQPFALTAMAQSLKPAPCF
;
A
#
# COMPACT_ATOMS: atom_id res chain seq x y z
N ASP A 1 28.62 2.02 2.74
CA ASP A 1 27.98 3.36 2.92
C ASP A 1 28.25 4.30 1.77
N SER A 2 29.47 4.85 1.62
CA SER A 2 29.76 5.88 0.60
C SER A 2 29.43 5.42 -0.84
N ALA A 3 29.79 4.20 -1.22
CA ALA A 3 29.51 3.66 -2.56
C ALA A 3 28.00 3.52 -2.85
N ILE A 4 27.23 3.09 -1.86
CA ILE A 4 25.76 2.97 -1.97
C ILE A 4 25.13 4.37 -1.99
N ASN A 5 25.61 5.28 -1.13
CA ASN A 5 25.13 6.66 -1.12
C ASN A 5 25.40 7.39 -2.44
N ALA A 6 26.50 7.08 -3.10
CA ALA A 6 26.85 7.56 -4.44
C ALA A 6 26.10 6.84 -5.57
N GLY A 7 25.29 5.82 -5.28
CA GLY A 7 24.55 5.03 -6.27
C GLY A 7 25.43 4.14 -7.15
N SER A 8 26.69 3.89 -6.75
CA SER A 8 27.63 3.11 -7.55
C SER A 8 27.54 1.63 -7.21
N THR A 9 26.72 0.88 -7.97
CA THR A 9 26.63 -0.58 -7.87
C THR A 9 28.00 -1.24 -8.03
N LEU A 10 28.76 -0.86 -9.05
CA LEU A 10 30.06 -1.45 -9.36
C LEU A 10 31.04 -1.33 -8.20
N VAL A 11 31.19 -0.11 -7.64
CA VAL A 11 32.12 0.13 -6.54
C VAL A 11 31.65 -0.63 -5.30
N ALA A 12 30.35 -0.66 -5.04
CA ALA A 12 29.83 -1.39 -3.90
C ALA A 12 30.03 -2.91 -4.03
N HIS A 13 29.89 -3.51 -5.22
CA HIS A 13 30.21 -4.91 -5.47
C HIS A 13 31.70 -5.20 -5.26
N LEU A 14 32.59 -4.36 -5.80
CA LEU A 14 34.05 -4.52 -5.63
C LEU A 14 34.48 -4.41 -4.17
N LEU A 15 33.80 -3.57 -3.37
CA LEU A 15 34.06 -3.45 -1.94
C LEU A 15 33.60 -4.71 -1.19
N LEU A 16 32.44 -5.27 -1.53
CA LEU A 16 31.97 -6.54 -0.96
C LEU A 16 32.91 -7.70 -1.32
N ASP A 17 33.39 -7.78 -2.57
CA ASP A 17 34.39 -8.79 -2.99
C ASP A 17 35.69 -8.71 -2.18
N ARG A 18 36.01 -7.52 -1.65
CA ARG A 18 37.18 -7.26 -0.82
C ARG A 18 36.91 -7.46 0.68
N GLY A 19 35.71 -7.91 1.06
CA GLY A 19 35.29 -8.11 2.44
C GLY A 19 35.10 -6.80 3.23
N ALA A 20 34.78 -5.69 2.54
CA ALA A 20 34.53 -4.43 3.20
C ALA A 20 33.29 -4.50 4.11
N GLY A 21 33.44 -4.11 5.38
CA GLY A 21 32.33 -3.94 6.30
C GLY A 21 31.56 -2.64 6.08
N SER A 22 30.39 -2.51 6.71
CA SER A 22 29.62 -1.26 6.78
C SER A 22 29.83 -0.56 8.13
N SER A 23 29.72 0.77 8.13
CA SER A 23 29.59 1.54 9.38
C SER A 23 28.13 1.74 9.80
N GLN A 24 27.20 1.60 8.84
CA GLN A 24 25.76 1.61 9.09
C GLN A 24 25.21 0.20 9.34
N PRO A 25 24.08 0.09 10.07
CA PRO A 25 23.41 -1.19 10.23
C PRO A 25 22.94 -1.72 8.86
N GLN A 26 22.99 -3.04 8.68
CA GLN A 26 22.86 -3.65 7.35
C GLN A 26 21.46 -3.48 6.73
N ASP A 27 20.44 -3.34 7.57
CA ASP A 27 19.06 -2.99 7.21
C ASP A 27 18.94 -1.59 6.58
N ALA A 28 19.59 -0.58 7.14
CA ALA A 28 19.65 0.77 6.56
C ALA A 28 20.40 0.78 5.21
N LEU A 29 21.43 -0.06 5.09
CA LEU A 29 22.16 -0.27 3.83
C LEU A 29 21.25 -0.86 2.74
N LEU A 30 20.41 -1.80 3.12
CA LEU A 30 19.46 -2.47 2.23
C LEU A 30 18.35 -1.51 1.78
N VAL A 31 17.84 -0.65 2.68
CA VAL A 31 16.92 0.45 2.35
C VAL A 31 17.58 1.43 1.38
N ALA A 32 18.82 1.85 1.63
CA ALA A 32 19.56 2.78 0.78
C ALA A 32 19.90 2.21 -0.61
N ALA A 33 20.01 0.89 -0.72
CA ALA A 33 20.16 0.18 -1.97
C ALA A 33 18.83 0.12 -2.75
N GLY A 34 17.73 -0.17 -2.07
CA GLY A 34 16.38 -0.14 -2.64
C GLY A 34 16.02 1.24 -3.20
N SER A 35 16.21 2.30 -2.43
CA SER A 35 15.84 3.68 -2.84
C SER A 35 16.58 4.18 -4.09
N ARG A 36 17.70 3.53 -4.43
CA ARG A 36 18.52 3.84 -5.60
C ARG A 36 18.38 2.83 -6.73
N GLY A 37 17.48 1.86 -6.62
CA GLY A 37 17.26 0.82 -7.63
C GLY A 37 18.48 -0.08 -7.84
N LEU A 38 19.27 -0.32 -6.78
CA LEU A 38 20.46 -1.16 -6.84
C LEU A 38 20.07 -2.64 -6.69
N ASP A 39 19.20 -3.13 -7.58
CA ASP A 39 18.55 -4.45 -7.49
C ASP A 39 19.55 -5.62 -7.44
N SER A 40 20.71 -5.46 -8.10
CA SER A 40 21.81 -6.45 -8.09
C SER A 40 22.55 -6.52 -6.75
N LEU A 41 22.49 -5.46 -5.94
CA LEU A 41 23.23 -5.34 -4.70
C LEU A 41 22.46 -5.91 -3.50
N ALA A 42 21.13 -5.81 -3.53
CA ALA A 42 20.25 -6.36 -2.50
C ALA A 42 20.50 -7.85 -2.16
N PRO A 43 20.58 -8.79 -3.14
CA PRO A 43 20.83 -10.20 -2.83
C PRO A 43 22.19 -10.44 -2.19
N ARG A 44 23.22 -9.67 -2.58
CA ARG A 44 24.55 -9.77 -1.97
C ARG A 44 24.56 -9.28 -0.52
N LEU A 45 23.86 -8.18 -0.22
CA LEU A 45 23.73 -7.71 1.16
C LEU A 45 23.02 -8.71 2.07
N ILE A 46 22.00 -9.39 1.55
CA ILE A 46 21.30 -10.44 2.30
C ILE A 46 22.25 -11.62 2.55
N GLN A 47 22.94 -12.10 1.51
CA GLN A 47 23.75 -13.32 1.58
C GLN A 47 25.07 -13.12 2.33
N GLU A 48 25.80 -12.05 2.05
CA GLU A 48 27.17 -11.82 2.55
C GLU A 48 27.17 -11.01 3.84
N CYS A 49 26.18 -10.13 4.05
CA CYS A 49 26.14 -9.23 5.21
C CYS A 49 25.06 -9.62 6.24
N SER A 50 24.32 -10.71 6.02
CA SER A 50 23.22 -11.15 6.90
C SER A 50 22.20 -10.03 7.20
N ALA A 51 21.90 -9.20 6.20
CA ALA A 51 20.95 -8.10 6.36
C ALA A 51 19.55 -8.63 6.72
N ASP A 52 18.94 -8.08 7.77
CA ASP A 52 17.57 -8.39 8.14
C ASP A 52 16.60 -7.67 7.19
N VAL A 53 16.03 -8.43 6.25
CA VAL A 53 15.08 -7.92 5.24
C VAL A 53 13.84 -7.33 5.90
N ASP A 54 13.36 -7.94 6.99
CA ASP A 54 12.19 -7.45 7.70
C ASP A 54 12.48 -6.15 8.45
N GLY A 55 13.65 -6.03 9.09
CA GLY A 55 14.11 -4.79 9.70
C GLY A 55 14.23 -3.66 8.68
N ALA A 56 14.73 -3.97 7.48
CA ALA A 56 14.76 -3.01 6.37
C ALA A 56 13.35 -2.61 5.90
N ILE A 57 12.39 -3.54 5.87
CA ILE A 57 10.99 -3.23 5.56
C ILE A 57 10.40 -2.29 6.63
N ASP A 58 10.63 -2.59 7.90
CA ASP A 58 10.12 -1.77 9.02
C ASP A 58 10.70 -0.34 8.94
N LEU A 59 12.00 -0.19 8.65
CA LEU A 59 12.65 1.11 8.37
C LEU A 59 12.08 1.81 7.13
N GLY A 60 11.79 1.07 6.05
CA GLY A 60 11.17 1.62 4.85
C GLY A 60 9.77 2.19 5.11
N VAL A 61 9.00 1.51 5.96
CA VAL A 61 7.68 1.95 6.42
C VAL A 61 7.78 3.22 7.26
N GLU A 62 8.75 3.30 8.18
CA GLU A 62 9.01 4.48 9.03
C GLU A 62 9.41 5.70 8.20
N ASN A 63 10.17 5.50 7.12
CA ASN A 63 10.55 6.54 6.16
C ASN A 63 9.44 6.90 5.17
N GLU A 64 8.30 6.22 5.23
CA GLU A 64 7.17 6.34 4.30
C GLU A 64 7.50 6.07 2.83
N ASP A 65 8.58 5.33 2.55
CA ASP A 65 9.05 5.05 1.20
C ASP A 65 8.41 3.75 0.67
N ALA A 66 7.21 3.89 0.11
CA ALA A 66 6.45 2.76 -0.38
C ALA A 66 7.10 2.03 -1.56
N GLN A 67 7.88 2.73 -2.38
CA GLN A 67 8.56 2.09 -3.51
C GLN A 67 9.65 1.15 -3.00
N VAL A 68 10.42 1.58 -2.01
CA VAL A 68 11.43 0.72 -1.36
C VAL A 68 10.76 -0.44 -0.64
N VAL A 69 9.69 -0.21 0.12
CA VAL A 69 8.97 -1.30 0.79
C VAL A 69 8.45 -2.34 -0.22
N MET A 70 7.93 -1.90 -1.36
CA MET A 70 7.48 -2.80 -2.43
C MET A 70 8.64 -3.64 -2.99
N GLN A 71 9.80 -3.03 -3.25
CA GLN A 71 10.99 -3.75 -3.72
C GLN A 71 11.50 -4.75 -2.67
N LEU A 72 11.58 -4.35 -1.40
CA LEU A 72 12.03 -5.20 -0.31
C LEU A 72 11.10 -6.41 -0.11
N LEU A 73 9.79 -6.25 -0.30
CA LEU A 73 8.82 -7.36 -0.23
C LEU A 73 9.00 -8.42 -1.33
N GLN A 74 9.67 -8.09 -2.44
CA GLN A 74 10.00 -9.04 -3.51
C GLN A 74 11.30 -9.80 -3.25
N LEU A 75 12.09 -9.40 -2.23
CA LEU A 75 13.35 -10.05 -1.91
C LEU A 75 13.14 -11.40 -1.22
N PRO A 76 14.04 -12.37 -1.45
CA PRO A 76 14.00 -13.65 -0.74
C PRO A 76 14.19 -13.41 0.76
N GLY A 77 13.35 -14.03 1.59
CA GLY A 77 13.39 -13.90 3.04
C GLY A 77 12.46 -12.83 3.63
N ALA A 78 11.85 -11.97 2.80
CA ALA A 78 10.85 -11.00 3.26
C ALA A 78 9.62 -11.73 3.83
N LYS A 79 9.26 -11.46 5.10
CA LYS A 79 8.02 -12.00 5.64
C LYS A 79 6.85 -11.27 5.02
N GLN A 80 5.92 -12.03 4.46
CA GLN A 80 4.70 -11.53 3.80
C GLN A 80 3.64 -11.06 4.83
N ARG A 81 4.03 -10.14 5.71
CA ARG A 81 3.25 -9.63 6.85
C ARG A 81 2.00 -8.90 6.35
N LYS A 82 0.84 -9.33 6.85
CA LYS A 82 -0.48 -8.76 6.47
C LYS A 82 -0.52 -7.23 6.60
N TRP A 83 -0.06 -6.69 7.72
CA TRP A 83 -0.13 -5.25 8.00
C TRP A 83 0.74 -4.41 7.05
N VAL A 84 1.90 -4.92 6.61
CA VAL A 84 2.78 -4.23 5.64
C VAL A 84 2.11 -4.14 4.27
N LYS A 85 1.51 -5.25 3.79
CA LYS A 85 0.80 -5.26 2.51
C LYS A 85 -0.39 -4.29 2.52
N GLN A 86 -1.14 -4.26 3.63
CA GLN A 86 -2.23 -3.31 3.80
C GLN A 86 -1.73 -1.85 3.86
N TRP A 87 -0.62 -1.60 4.55
CA TRP A 87 0.01 -0.28 4.59
C TRP A 87 0.39 0.18 3.17
N LEU A 88 1.00 -0.71 2.38
CA LEU A 88 1.40 -0.44 1.01
C LEU A 88 0.21 -0.10 0.11
N LEU A 89 -0.86 -0.91 0.19
CA LEU A 89 -2.11 -0.67 -0.53
C LEU A 89 -2.71 0.70 -0.18
N ARG A 90 -2.73 1.06 1.10
CA ARG A 90 -3.22 2.37 1.56
C ARG A 90 -2.34 3.52 1.11
N ARG A 91 -1.01 3.34 1.12
CA ARG A 91 -0.09 4.40 0.67
C ARG A 91 -0.24 4.65 -0.83
N ALA A 92 -0.39 3.61 -1.64
CA ALA A 92 -0.72 3.74 -3.05
C ALA A 92 -2.05 4.49 -3.27
N ALA A 93 -3.06 4.17 -2.46
CA ALA A 93 -4.34 4.85 -2.49
C ALA A 93 -4.27 6.34 -2.12
N ILE A 94 -3.54 6.69 -1.05
CA ILE A 94 -3.35 8.09 -0.62
C ILE A 94 -2.60 8.90 -1.68
N ASN A 95 -1.54 8.31 -2.25
CA ASN A 95 -0.70 8.98 -3.23
C ASN A 95 -1.34 9.05 -4.63
N GLY A 96 -2.39 8.26 -4.89
CA GLY A 96 -2.95 8.13 -6.24
C GLY A 96 -2.05 7.33 -7.19
N ASP A 97 -1.11 6.55 -6.66
CA ASP A 97 -0.09 5.85 -7.43
C ASP A 97 -0.64 4.53 -7.96
N LEU A 98 -1.12 4.55 -9.20
CA LEU A 98 -1.68 3.37 -9.87
C LEU A 98 -0.64 2.27 -10.11
N PRO A 99 0.60 2.54 -10.58
CA PRO A 99 1.66 1.52 -10.66
C PRO A 99 1.93 0.81 -9.33
N LEU A 100 2.07 1.55 -8.24
CA LEU A 100 2.30 0.99 -6.92
C LEU A 100 1.08 0.17 -6.43
N LEU A 101 -0.13 0.64 -6.74
CA LEU A 101 -1.37 -0.06 -6.43
C LEU A 101 -1.44 -1.43 -7.13
N GLU A 102 -1.12 -1.49 -8.43
CA GLU A 102 -1.08 -2.75 -9.19
C GLU A 102 -0.05 -3.71 -8.59
N GLY A 103 1.12 -3.19 -8.24
CA GLY A 103 2.16 -3.95 -7.55
C GLY A 103 1.67 -4.54 -6.23
N ALA A 104 1.01 -3.72 -5.41
CA ALA A 104 0.45 -4.17 -4.14
C ALA A 104 -0.65 -5.24 -4.35
N LEU A 105 -1.56 -5.04 -5.31
CA LEU A 105 -2.65 -5.97 -5.63
C LEU A 105 -2.15 -7.33 -6.16
N ALA A 106 -0.95 -7.38 -6.73
CA ALA A 106 -0.30 -8.61 -7.16
C ALA A 106 0.30 -9.42 -5.99
N LEU A 107 0.38 -8.86 -4.77
CA LEU A 107 0.93 -9.56 -3.62
C LEU A 107 0.01 -10.71 -3.17
N PRO A 108 0.56 -11.92 -2.97
CA PRO A 108 -0.25 -13.10 -2.65
C PRO A 108 -0.95 -12.95 -1.30
N GLY A 109 -2.24 -13.27 -1.24
CA GLY A 109 -3.03 -13.22 0.00
C GLY A 109 -3.25 -11.81 0.54
N LEU A 110 -3.08 -10.76 -0.28
CA LEU A 110 -3.61 -9.44 0.05
C LEU A 110 -5.14 -9.47 -0.08
N ASP A 111 -5.83 -9.03 0.96
CA ASP A 111 -7.26 -8.74 0.93
C ASP A 111 -7.47 -7.23 0.90
N VAL A 112 -8.14 -6.76 -0.15
CA VAL A 112 -8.42 -5.34 -0.44
C VAL A 112 -9.36 -4.72 0.59
N ASN A 113 -10.21 -5.54 1.21
CA ASN A 113 -11.21 -5.12 2.18
C ASN A 113 -10.77 -5.29 3.62
N ASP A 114 -9.60 -5.88 3.82
CA ASP A 114 -9.10 -6.19 5.14
C ASP A 114 -8.73 -4.89 5.84
N GLY A 115 -9.67 -4.46 6.69
CA GLY A 115 -9.68 -3.14 7.29
C GLY A 115 -8.39 -2.87 8.03
N ALA A 116 -7.84 -1.69 7.81
CA ALA A 116 -7.07 -1.04 8.83
C ALA A 116 -7.92 -0.95 10.12
N GLU A 117 -7.27 -0.76 11.26
CA GLU A 117 -7.95 -0.26 12.46
C GLU A 117 -8.97 0.82 12.09
N SER A 118 -10.08 0.87 12.84
CA SER A 118 -11.24 1.74 12.58
C SER A 118 -10.91 3.24 12.40
N SER A 119 -9.69 3.65 12.75
CA SER A 119 -9.10 4.98 12.63
C SER A 119 -8.42 5.29 11.28
N VAL A 120 -7.90 4.31 10.53
CA VAL A 120 -7.00 4.55 9.38
C VAL A 120 -7.72 4.49 8.03
N GLY A 121 -8.89 3.86 7.97
CA GLY A 121 -9.73 3.83 6.76
C GLY A 121 -9.34 2.81 5.70
N PRO A 122 -10.33 2.28 4.95
CA PRO A 122 -10.08 1.37 3.82
C PRO A 122 -9.41 2.13 2.66
N ALA A 123 -8.64 1.41 1.82
CA ALA A 123 -7.92 2.00 0.70
C ALA A 123 -8.83 2.80 -0.24
N LEU A 124 -10.06 2.32 -0.49
CA LEU A 124 -11.03 3.01 -1.34
C LEU A 124 -11.45 4.38 -0.78
N LEU A 125 -11.65 4.48 0.55
CA LEU A 125 -11.99 5.74 1.21
C LEU A 125 -10.83 6.75 1.06
N LEU A 126 -9.60 6.30 1.25
CA LEU A 126 -8.40 7.14 1.15
C LEU A 126 -8.18 7.65 -0.28
N ALA A 127 -8.37 6.79 -1.28
CA ALA A 127 -8.31 7.19 -2.69
C ALA A 127 -9.41 8.20 -3.04
N ALA A 128 -10.63 7.98 -2.54
CA ALA A 128 -11.74 8.91 -2.75
C ALA A 128 -11.52 10.25 -2.04
N GLU A 129 -10.90 10.27 -0.85
CA GLU A 129 -10.53 11.50 -0.15
C GLU A 129 -9.47 12.31 -0.90
N GLY A 130 -8.54 11.62 -1.56
CA GLY A 130 -7.52 12.20 -2.43
C GLY A 130 -8.03 12.64 -3.81
N GLY A 131 -9.25 12.26 -4.21
CA GLY A 131 -9.79 12.55 -5.54
C GLY A 131 -9.28 11.62 -6.65
N HIS A 132 -8.67 10.49 -6.29
CA HIS A 132 -7.96 9.61 -7.23
C HIS A 132 -8.90 8.63 -7.94
N ALA A 133 -9.64 9.12 -8.95
CA ALA A 133 -10.67 8.35 -9.65
C ALA A 133 -10.15 7.04 -10.29
N ALA A 134 -8.96 7.07 -10.92
CA ALA A 134 -8.35 5.88 -11.52
C ALA A 134 -8.01 4.80 -10.48
N VAL A 135 -7.49 5.20 -9.31
CA VAL A 135 -7.22 4.26 -8.21
C VAL A 135 -8.52 3.72 -7.61
N CYS A 136 -9.54 4.56 -7.45
CA CYS A 136 -10.87 4.11 -7.01
C CYS A 136 -11.43 3.04 -7.97
N GLN A 137 -11.38 3.30 -9.28
CA GLN A 137 -11.83 2.36 -10.29
C GLN A 137 -11.08 1.03 -10.19
N ARG A 138 -9.76 1.07 -10.05
CA ARG A 138 -8.93 -0.14 -9.99
C ARG A 138 -9.16 -0.96 -8.72
N LEU A 139 -9.36 -0.29 -7.58
CA LEU A 139 -9.74 -0.91 -6.31
C LEU A 139 -11.12 -1.59 -6.42
N LEU A 140 -12.09 -0.94 -7.08
CA LEU A 140 -13.43 -1.52 -7.29
C LEU A 140 -13.39 -2.74 -8.21
N GLN A 141 -12.58 -2.70 -9.26
CA GLN A 141 -12.30 -3.89 -10.08
C GLN A 141 -11.66 -5.02 -9.28
N ALA A 142 -10.86 -4.68 -8.26
CA ALA A 142 -10.30 -5.62 -7.29
C ALA A 142 -11.29 -6.03 -6.18
N ARG A 143 -12.59 -5.73 -6.33
CA ARG A 143 -13.68 -6.02 -5.38
C ARG A 143 -13.55 -5.31 -4.03
N ALA A 144 -13.06 -4.07 -4.03
CA ALA A 144 -13.17 -3.20 -2.87
C ALA A 144 -14.65 -2.95 -2.52
N ASP A 145 -14.98 -3.05 -1.24
CA ASP A 145 -16.32 -2.84 -0.70
C ASP A 145 -16.61 -1.35 -0.55
N LEU A 146 -17.57 -0.89 -1.35
CA LEU A 146 -18.08 0.49 -1.37
C LEU A 146 -18.70 0.92 -0.04
N SER A 147 -19.21 -0.02 0.75
CA SER A 147 -19.91 0.24 2.01
C SER A 147 -18.96 0.37 3.20
N MET A 148 -17.68 0.03 3.03
CA MET A 148 -16.68 0.18 4.08
C MET A 148 -16.54 1.66 4.44
N ALA A 149 -16.82 1.95 5.70
CA ALA A 149 -16.77 3.28 6.25
C ALA A 149 -15.87 3.30 7.47
N ALA A 150 -15.05 4.34 7.58
CA ALA A 150 -14.14 4.54 8.70
C ALA A 150 -14.31 5.92 9.31
N ARG A 151 -13.75 6.09 10.51
CA ARG A 151 -13.86 7.35 11.23
C ARG A 151 -12.77 8.30 10.76
N THR A 152 -13.14 9.28 9.95
CA THR A 152 -12.22 10.32 9.47
C THR A 152 -12.31 11.54 10.39
N GLY A 153 -11.32 11.69 11.29
CA GLY A 153 -11.25 12.80 12.24
C GLY A 153 -12.47 12.90 13.17
N LEU A 154 -13.04 14.11 13.29
CA LEU A 154 -14.19 14.43 14.15
C LEU A 154 -15.55 14.20 13.45
N ARG A 155 -15.57 13.80 12.18
CA ARG A 155 -16.77 13.91 11.34
C ARG A 155 -17.71 12.70 11.42
N GLY A 156 -17.37 11.66 12.19
CA GLY A 156 -18.16 10.42 12.26
C GLY A 156 -17.63 9.36 11.29
N ARG A 157 -18.46 8.36 10.97
CA ARG A 157 -18.11 7.24 10.08
C ARG A 157 -18.54 7.56 8.65
N TRP A 158 -17.60 7.63 7.70
CA TRP A 158 -17.84 8.06 6.32
C TRP A 158 -17.42 6.99 5.31
N THR A 159 -18.22 6.80 4.26
CA THR A 159 -17.89 5.98 3.09
C THR A 159 -17.11 6.79 2.05
N ALA A 160 -16.53 6.11 1.06
CA ALA A 160 -15.87 6.75 -0.08
C ALA A 160 -16.82 7.71 -0.83
N ALA A 161 -18.09 7.33 -0.97
CA ALA A 161 -19.12 8.15 -1.61
C ALA A 161 -19.44 9.41 -0.79
N ASP A 162 -19.55 9.29 0.54
CA ASP A 162 -19.84 10.44 1.41
C ASP A 162 -18.74 11.51 1.32
N VAL A 163 -17.46 11.07 1.34
CA VAL A 163 -16.32 12.00 1.25
C VAL A 163 -16.25 12.67 -0.12
N ALA A 164 -16.49 11.91 -1.19
CA ALA A 164 -16.51 12.46 -2.53
C ALA A 164 -17.69 13.45 -2.73
N ALA A 165 -18.87 13.15 -2.19
CA ALA A 165 -20.03 14.02 -2.23
C ALA A 165 -19.79 15.36 -1.50
N LEU A 166 -19.14 15.32 -0.34
CA LEU A 166 -18.80 16.53 0.42
C LEU A 166 -17.86 17.48 -0.36
N ARG A 167 -17.02 16.92 -1.22
CA ARG A 167 -15.99 17.65 -1.99
C ARG A 167 -16.37 17.82 -3.47
N ALA A 168 -17.63 17.53 -3.82
CA ALA A 168 -18.13 17.54 -5.20
C ALA A 168 -18.05 18.91 -5.92
N SER A 169 -17.77 19.99 -5.20
CA SER A 169 -17.46 21.30 -5.78
C SER A 169 -16.19 21.29 -6.64
N ARG A 170 -15.32 20.28 -6.50
CA ARG A 170 -14.13 20.08 -7.32
C ARG A 170 -14.39 19.01 -8.40
N PRO A 171 -13.91 19.20 -9.64
CA PRO A 171 -14.20 18.29 -10.76
C PRO A 171 -13.66 16.86 -10.53
N GLU A 172 -12.50 16.75 -9.88
CA GLU A 172 -11.84 15.48 -9.55
C GLU A 172 -12.76 14.56 -8.73
N PHE A 173 -13.50 15.13 -7.78
CA PHE A 173 -14.43 14.37 -6.93
C PHE A 173 -15.74 14.04 -7.65
N GLN A 174 -16.09 14.76 -8.71
CA GLN A 174 -17.21 14.38 -9.59
C GLN A 174 -16.87 13.13 -10.39
N GLU A 175 -15.63 13.01 -10.87
CA GLU A 175 -15.15 11.77 -11.50
C GLU A 175 -15.15 10.61 -10.52
N VAL A 176 -14.67 10.81 -9.28
CA VAL A 176 -14.76 9.79 -8.24
C VAL A 176 -16.21 9.37 -7.99
N LEU A 177 -17.14 10.31 -7.83
CA LEU A 177 -18.57 10.00 -7.66
C LEU A 177 -19.15 9.26 -8.86
N HIS A 178 -18.76 9.63 -10.08
CA HIS A 178 -19.18 8.94 -11.30
C HIS A 178 -18.71 7.49 -11.29
N VAL A 179 -17.43 7.24 -10.98
CA VAL A 179 -16.88 5.89 -10.84
C VAL A 179 -17.61 5.12 -9.75
N LEU A 180 -17.74 5.68 -8.53
CA LEU A 180 -18.44 5.02 -7.44
C LEU A 180 -19.90 4.70 -7.79
N GLY A 181 -20.60 5.60 -8.49
CA GLY A 181 -21.97 5.42 -8.94
C GLY A 181 -22.13 4.32 -10.00
N GLN A 182 -21.18 4.20 -10.93
CA GLN A 182 -21.17 3.11 -11.93
C GLN A 182 -21.10 1.74 -11.26
N PHE A 183 -20.28 1.59 -10.22
CA PHE A 183 -20.13 0.32 -9.49
C PHE A 183 -21.22 0.12 -8.43
N GLY A 184 -21.79 1.19 -7.86
CA GLY A 184 -22.90 1.13 -6.91
C GLY A 184 -24.25 0.76 -7.54
N ASN A 185 -24.49 1.13 -8.80
CA ASN A 185 -25.70 0.78 -9.56
C ASN A 185 -25.62 -0.58 -10.27
N GLN A 186 -24.51 -1.32 -10.13
CA GLN A 186 -24.46 -2.70 -10.58
C GLN A 186 -25.24 -3.58 -9.59
N PRO A 187 -26.07 -4.53 -10.06
CA PRO A 187 -26.93 -5.36 -9.21
C PRO A 187 -26.18 -6.24 -8.19
N PHE A 188 -24.84 -6.24 -8.20
CA PHE A 188 -24.00 -6.93 -7.22
C PHE A 188 -24.18 -6.40 -5.79
N ALA A 189 -24.43 -5.10 -5.59
CA ALA A 189 -24.58 -4.49 -4.25
C ALA A 189 -25.86 -4.91 -3.51
N LEU A 190 -26.94 -5.26 -4.24
CA LEU A 190 -28.19 -5.72 -3.62
C LEU A 190 -28.05 -7.09 -2.94
N THR A 191 -27.08 -7.92 -3.37
CA THR A 191 -26.85 -9.24 -2.78
C THR A 191 -26.21 -9.17 -1.39
N ALA A 192 -25.38 -8.15 -1.13
CA ALA A 192 -24.73 -7.96 0.17
C ALA A 192 -25.69 -7.36 1.20
N MET A 193 -26.58 -6.44 0.79
CA MET A 193 -27.60 -5.88 1.67
C MET A 193 -28.68 -6.90 2.08
N ALA A 194 -28.98 -7.88 1.22
CA ALA A 194 -29.92 -8.95 1.52
C ALA A 194 -29.42 -9.93 2.61
N GLN A 195 -28.11 -10.09 2.80
CA GLN A 195 -27.56 -10.98 3.83
C GLN A 195 -27.49 -10.36 5.24
N SER A 196 -27.59 -9.04 5.37
CA SER A 196 -27.58 -8.34 6.67
C SER A 196 -28.98 -8.14 7.28
N LEU A 197 -30.05 -8.50 6.56
CA LEU A 197 -31.43 -8.46 7.06
C LEU A 197 -31.90 -9.89 7.38
N LYS A 198 -31.28 -10.55 8.37
CA LYS A 198 -32.02 -11.60 9.08
C LYS A 198 -33.09 -10.90 9.92
N PRO A 199 -34.40 -11.18 9.71
CA PRO A 199 -35.41 -10.67 10.61
C PRO A 199 -35.12 -11.22 12.02
N ALA A 200 -35.05 -10.31 13.00
CA ALA A 200 -34.97 -10.70 14.40
C ALA A 200 -36.14 -11.65 14.73
N PRO A 201 -35.91 -12.74 15.48
CA PRO A 201 -37.00 -13.61 15.89
C PRO A 201 -37.91 -12.81 16.85
N CYS A 202 -39.17 -12.63 16.46
CA CYS A 202 -40.21 -12.21 17.37
C CYS A 202 -40.36 -13.29 18.45
N PHE A 203 -40.05 -12.95 19.70
CA PHE A 203 -40.50 -13.68 20.88
C PHE A 203 -41.89 -13.18 21.29
#